data_AF-A0A957MYG4-F1
#
_entry.id   AF-A0A957MYG4-F1
#
_cell.length_a   1.000
_cell.length_b   1.000
_cell.length_c   1.000
_cell.angle_alpha   90.00
_cell.angle_beta   90.00
_cell.angle_gamma   90.00
#
_symmetry.space_group_name_H-M   'P 1'
#
loop_
_entity.id
_entity.type
_entity.pdbx_description
1 polymer ?
#
loop_
_entity_poly.entity_id
_entity_poly.type
_entity_poly.pdbx_seq_one_letter_code
_entity_poly.pdbx_strand_id
1 'polypeptide(L)'
;IALLSLFPLYSWYKQVAAPIPPGVRLGGVDVTGMKTVDEIRAHLDPIYHDLLAVRFQNRLLRLDPDDFDFTVDFDQMVADAGRYLGGWEFVDIAVREAIGLPQQVRNVPVRYTLDEAKLRAWLEAAARELNTDPVAARVLDTSTPAAEPADGAQPTPAPDFPATVPQPRRGLQWVPGAPGYEIDVEASIARIIDGLTSHDPRDVDLAIREVPPPMPTMDDLTPQLVRLLDDYPAFTTLHVIDLQHDDAAGVDGDAAFSAMATLRIALAAAVMEKLPDGIAADDPDAQQVGQWLDLALGKDPNEPANSALAWLGNGSTAVGAQRLTSFVQRLGLENTFAQGEFGGTASAPLTTPSNQRERPNTRPDANMQTTPADMATLLAAIYECTQDRG
;
A
#
# COMPACT_ATOMS: atom_id res chain seq x y z
N ILE A 1 23.15 -57.03 48.54
CA ILE A 1 22.06 -56.91 49.53
C ILE A 1 21.06 -55.81 49.12
N ALA A 2 21.51 -54.61 48.74
CA ALA A 2 20.63 -53.51 48.26
C ALA A 2 19.77 -53.83 47.01
N LEU A 3 20.27 -54.64 46.06
CA LEU A 3 19.50 -55.07 44.88
C LEU A 3 18.36 -56.06 45.20
N LEU A 4 18.47 -56.83 46.28
CA LEU A 4 17.45 -57.79 46.71
C LEU A 4 16.37 -57.14 47.58
N SER A 5 16.65 -56.01 48.25
CA SER A 5 15.65 -55.24 48.99
C SER A 5 14.78 -54.35 48.10
N LEU A 6 15.22 -54.07 46.86
CA LEU A 6 14.42 -53.33 45.88
C LEU A 6 13.34 -54.19 45.22
N PHE A 7 13.53 -55.51 45.13
CA PHE A 7 12.58 -56.42 44.45
C PHE A 7 11.21 -56.56 45.16
N PRO A 8 11.14 -56.68 46.52
CA PRO A 8 9.86 -56.64 47.25
C PRO A 8 9.19 -55.27 47.18
N LEU A 9 9.99 -54.20 47.14
CA LEU A 9 9.50 -52.83 46.98
C LEU A 9 8.93 -52.63 45.58
N TYR A 10 9.62 -53.13 44.55
CA TYR A 10 9.18 -53.14 43.15
C TYR A 10 7.85 -53.90 42.97
N SER A 11 7.70 -55.08 43.59
CA SER A 11 6.50 -55.90 43.46
C SER A 11 5.31 -55.36 44.26
N TRP A 12 5.53 -54.87 45.48
CA TRP A 12 4.49 -54.22 46.29
C TRP A 12 4.03 -52.92 45.64
N TYR A 13 4.97 -52.11 45.17
CA TYR A 13 4.65 -50.86 44.51
C TYR A 13 3.88 -51.10 43.22
N LYS A 14 4.23 -52.10 42.38
CA LYS A 14 3.41 -52.43 41.21
C LYS A 14 2.01 -52.96 41.52
N GLN A 15 1.80 -53.54 42.71
CA GLN A 15 0.47 -54.02 43.15
C GLN A 15 -0.40 -52.91 43.75
N VAL A 16 0.22 -51.84 44.26
CA VAL A 16 -0.46 -50.73 44.94
C VAL A 16 -0.47 -49.45 44.10
N ALA A 17 0.43 -49.33 43.13
CA ALA A 17 0.57 -48.16 42.28
C ALA A 17 -0.68 -47.98 41.42
N ALA A 18 -1.20 -46.75 41.48
CA ALA A 18 -2.08 -46.21 40.48
C ALA A 18 -1.51 -46.43 39.07
N PRO A 19 -2.37 -46.38 38.02
CA PRO A 19 -1.91 -46.44 36.63
C PRO A 19 -0.88 -45.36 36.28
N ILE A 20 -0.72 -44.33 37.11
CA ILE A 20 0.24 -43.24 36.95
C ILE A 20 1.22 -43.22 38.13
N PRO A 21 2.55 -43.23 37.89
CA PRO A 21 3.53 -43.08 38.95
C PRO A 21 3.53 -41.67 39.58
N PRO A 22 3.89 -41.53 40.86
CA PRO A 22 4.10 -40.24 41.51
C PRO A 22 5.11 -39.35 40.78
N GLY A 23 4.79 -38.07 40.68
CA GLY A 23 5.60 -37.08 39.96
C GLY A 23 5.42 -37.10 38.44
N VAL A 24 4.66 -38.05 37.89
CA VAL A 24 4.23 -38.01 36.49
C VAL A 24 2.96 -37.16 36.37
N ARG A 25 3.01 -36.17 35.49
CA ARG A 25 1.91 -35.28 35.15
C ARG A 25 1.39 -35.59 33.77
N LEU A 26 0.08 -35.45 33.59
CA LEU A 26 -0.59 -35.59 32.31
C LEU A 26 -0.95 -34.19 31.81
N GLY A 27 -0.36 -33.76 30.69
CA GLY A 27 -0.61 -32.44 30.13
C GLY A 27 -0.33 -31.29 31.11
N GLY A 28 0.66 -31.47 31.99
CA GLY A 28 1.05 -30.50 33.02
C GLY A 28 0.26 -30.61 34.33
N VAL A 29 -0.80 -31.40 34.39
CA VAL A 29 -1.66 -31.58 35.57
C VAL A 29 -1.18 -32.74 36.43
N ASP A 30 -1.14 -32.52 37.74
CA ASP A 30 -0.86 -33.58 38.70
C ASP A 30 -2.11 -34.45 38.92
N VAL A 31 -1.98 -35.73 38.59
CA VAL A 31 -3.04 -36.74 38.70
C VAL A 31 -2.64 -37.85 39.68
N THR A 32 -1.63 -37.58 40.52
CA THR A 32 -1.16 -38.52 41.53
C THR A 32 -2.30 -38.89 42.48
N GLY A 33 -2.55 -40.20 42.63
CA GLY A 33 -3.59 -40.73 43.51
C GLY A 33 -4.87 -41.18 42.80
N MET A 34 -5.06 -40.82 41.52
CA MET A 34 -6.17 -41.31 40.69
C MET A 34 -5.89 -42.74 40.23
N LYS A 35 -6.85 -43.65 40.48
CA LYS A 35 -6.63 -45.10 40.36
C LYS A 35 -7.11 -45.70 39.05
N THR A 36 -7.97 -45.00 38.32
CA THR A 36 -8.53 -45.49 37.04
C THR A 36 -8.45 -44.42 35.97
N VAL A 37 -8.45 -44.85 34.70
CA VAL A 37 -8.50 -43.93 33.55
C VAL A 37 -9.78 -43.11 33.58
N ASP A 38 -10.90 -43.68 34.02
CA ASP A 38 -12.18 -42.97 34.14
C ASP A 38 -12.14 -41.83 35.17
N GLU A 39 -11.41 -42.01 36.28
CA GLU A 39 -11.22 -40.97 37.30
C GLU A 39 -10.36 -39.83 36.75
N ILE A 40 -9.29 -40.16 36.01
CA ILE A 40 -8.43 -39.18 35.32
C ILE A 40 -9.21 -38.41 34.27
N ARG A 41 -9.98 -39.12 33.43
CA ARG A 41 -10.86 -38.51 32.42
C ARG A 41 -11.86 -37.57 33.07
N ALA A 42 -12.58 -38.00 34.10
CA ALA A 42 -13.55 -37.16 34.80
C ALA A 42 -12.94 -35.88 35.41
N HIS A 43 -11.65 -35.90 35.74
CA HIS A 43 -10.94 -34.73 36.27
C HIS A 43 -10.40 -33.79 35.18
N LEU A 44 -9.77 -34.36 34.14
CA LEU A 44 -9.04 -33.59 33.12
C LEU A 44 -9.90 -33.16 31.94
N ASP A 45 -10.92 -33.96 31.58
CA ASP A 45 -11.76 -33.69 30.41
C ASP A 45 -12.46 -32.32 30.46
N PRO A 46 -13.03 -31.86 31.60
CA PRO A 46 -13.66 -30.53 31.66
C PRO A 46 -12.67 -29.37 31.47
N ILE A 47 -11.40 -29.57 31.86
CA ILE A 47 -10.37 -28.54 31.73
C ILE A 47 -10.09 -28.27 30.25
N TYR A 48 -9.96 -29.33 29.46
CA TYR A 48 -9.57 -29.24 28.04
C TYR A 48 -10.72 -28.80 27.13
N HIS A 49 -11.96 -28.95 27.56
CA HIS A 49 -13.17 -28.48 26.86
C HIS A 49 -13.66 -27.09 27.32
N ASP A 50 -12.94 -26.41 28.22
CA ASP A 50 -13.25 -25.01 28.54
C ASP A 50 -12.97 -24.08 27.35
N LEU A 51 -13.58 -22.89 27.33
CA LEU A 51 -13.45 -21.95 26.23
C LEU A 51 -12.03 -21.38 26.15
N LEU A 52 -11.47 -21.37 24.94
CA LEU A 52 -10.19 -20.74 24.66
C LEU A 52 -10.39 -19.27 24.26
N ALA A 53 -9.73 -18.36 24.96
CA ALA A 53 -9.71 -16.94 24.66
C ALA A 53 -8.70 -16.65 23.54
N VAL A 54 -9.17 -16.34 22.33
CA VAL A 54 -8.30 -16.10 21.17
C VAL A 54 -8.29 -14.61 20.83
N ARG A 55 -7.13 -13.97 20.84
CA ARG A 55 -6.99 -12.53 20.59
C ARG A 55 -6.40 -12.25 19.21
N PHE A 56 -6.96 -11.26 18.55
CA PHE A 56 -6.41 -10.65 17.35
C PHE A 56 -6.53 -9.13 17.46
N GLN A 57 -5.39 -8.43 17.52
CA GLN A 57 -5.35 -7.00 17.83
C GLN A 57 -6.18 -6.66 19.09
N ASN A 58 -7.18 -5.78 18.97
CA ASN A 58 -8.07 -5.37 20.05
C ASN A 58 -9.39 -6.16 20.06
N ARG A 59 -9.43 -7.34 19.43
CA ARG A 59 -10.60 -8.22 19.35
C ARG A 59 -10.34 -9.49 20.13
N LEU A 60 -11.36 -9.91 20.87
CA LEU A 60 -11.38 -11.17 21.61
C LEU A 60 -12.42 -12.09 20.97
N LEU A 61 -11.95 -13.22 20.46
CA LEU A 61 -12.72 -14.33 19.96
C LEU A 61 -12.80 -15.40 21.05
N ARG A 62 -13.89 -16.15 21.06
CA ARG A 62 -14.07 -17.32 21.92
C ARG A 62 -14.09 -18.53 21.03
N LEU A 63 -13.23 -19.48 21.34
CA LEU A 63 -13.12 -20.73 20.61
C LEU A 63 -13.58 -21.85 21.55
N ASP A 64 -14.63 -22.56 21.14
CA ASP A 64 -15.11 -23.76 21.81
C ASP A 64 -14.39 -24.97 21.19
N PRO A 65 -13.61 -25.76 21.97
CA PRO A 65 -12.90 -26.93 21.45
C PRO A 65 -13.83 -27.94 20.75
N ASP A 66 -15.08 -28.06 21.20
CA ASP A 66 -16.06 -29.02 20.67
C ASP A 66 -16.45 -28.72 19.21
N ASP A 67 -16.41 -27.44 18.80
CA ASP A 67 -16.74 -27.03 17.42
C ASP A 67 -15.73 -27.60 16.39
N PHE A 68 -14.55 -28.01 16.84
CA PHE A 68 -13.44 -28.49 16.01
C PHE A 68 -13.15 -29.99 16.18
N ASP A 69 -14.08 -30.74 16.77
CA ASP A 69 -13.91 -32.16 17.11
C ASP A 69 -12.64 -32.43 17.93
N PHE A 70 -12.26 -31.48 18.79
CA PHE A 70 -11.10 -31.64 19.67
C PHE A 70 -11.40 -32.72 20.72
N THR A 71 -10.61 -33.78 20.75
CA THR A 71 -10.73 -34.81 21.80
C THR A 71 -9.37 -35.23 22.32
N VAL A 72 -9.29 -35.57 23.60
CA VAL A 72 -8.06 -35.98 24.27
C VAL A 72 -8.04 -37.51 24.44
N ASP A 73 -6.97 -38.15 23.97
CA ASP A 73 -6.75 -39.59 24.12
C ASP A 73 -6.11 -39.90 25.48
N PHE A 74 -6.95 -39.94 26.52
CA PHE A 74 -6.53 -40.26 27.88
C PHE A 74 -5.99 -41.69 28.01
N ASP A 75 -6.50 -42.64 27.23
CA ASP A 75 -6.04 -44.03 27.26
C ASP A 75 -4.57 -44.10 26.78
N GLN A 76 -4.24 -43.40 25.70
CA GLN A 76 -2.87 -43.28 25.21
C GLN A 76 -1.97 -42.49 26.17
N MET A 77 -2.47 -41.40 26.77
CA MET A 77 -1.71 -40.63 27.77
C MET A 77 -1.36 -41.47 29.01
N VAL A 78 -2.30 -42.28 29.51
CA VAL A 78 -2.04 -43.21 30.61
C VAL A 78 -1.10 -44.32 30.19
N ALA A 79 -1.22 -44.85 28.96
CA ALA A 79 -0.28 -45.84 28.43
C ALA A 79 1.15 -45.27 28.31
N ASP A 80 1.29 -44.02 27.87
CA ASP A 80 2.56 -43.30 27.79
C ASP A 80 3.14 -43.06 29.20
N ALA A 81 2.30 -42.68 30.19
CA ALA A 81 2.71 -42.57 31.59
C ALA A 81 3.16 -43.91 32.18
N GLY A 82 2.49 -45.00 31.80
CA GLY A 82 2.82 -46.36 32.21
C GLY A 82 4.24 -46.80 31.81
N ARG A 83 4.87 -46.18 30.82
CA ARG A 83 6.28 -46.46 30.46
C ARG A 83 7.25 -46.14 31.60
N TYR A 84 6.93 -45.16 32.44
CA TYR A 84 7.71 -44.82 33.63
C TYR A 84 7.58 -45.85 34.76
N LEU A 85 6.69 -46.84 34.65
CA LEU A 85 6.61 -48.01 35.53
C LEU A 85 7.60 -49.12 35.16
N GLY A 86 8.48 -48.87 34.17
CA GLY A 86 9.57 -49.74 33.76
C GLY A 86 10.92 -49.03 33.77
N GLY A 87 11.99 -49.80 33.57
CA GLY A 87 13.33 -49.24 33.36
C GLY A 87 13.97 -48.59 34.59
N TRP A 88 14.91 -47.68 34.33
CA TRP A 88 15.68 -46.97 35.35
C TRP A 88 14.87 -45.83 35.98
N GLU A 89 13.95 -45.20 35.23
CA GLU A 89 13.06 -44.16 35.75
C GLU A 89 12.19 -44.67 36.90
N PHE A 90 11.69 -45.91 36.79
CA PHE A 90 10.95 -46.53 37.89
C PHE A 90 11.79 -46.66 39.17
N VAL A 91 13.07 -47.02 39.05
CA VAL A 91 13.97 -47.19 40.21
C VAL A 91 14.17 -45.85 40.92
N ASP A 92 14.35 -44.77 40.17
CA ASP A 92 14.44 -43.42 40.73
C ASP A 92 13.14 -43.03 41.47
N ILE A 93 11.98 -43.25 40.85
CA ILE A 93 10.67 -42.96 41.45
C ILE A 93 10.48 -43.74 42.76
N ALA A 94 10.72 -45.06 42.73
CA ALA A 94 10.52 -45.95 43.87
C ALA A 94 11.48 -45.64 45.03
N VAL A 95 12.75 -45.32 44.74
CA VAL A 95 13.73 -44.96 45.78
C VAL A 95 13.36 -43.64 46.44
N ARG A 96 13.03 -42.60 45.66
CA ARG A 96 12.61 -41.30 46.19
C ARG A 96 11.38 -41.41 47.08
N GLU A 97 10.40 -42.19 46.65
CA GLU A 97 9.18 -42.44 47.42
C GLU A 97 9.50 -43.14 48.74
N ALA A 98 10.33 -44.19 48.71
CA ALA A 98 10.67 -44.98 49.89
C ALA A 98 11.40 -44.20 50.98
N ILE A 99 12.14 -43.14 50.62
CA ILE A 99 12.90 -42.31 51.55
C ILE A 99 12.29 -40.91 51.75
N GLY A 100 11.08 -40.67 51.22
CA GLY A 100 10.34 -39.41 51.40
C GLY A 100 10.97 -38.19 50.70
N LEU A 101 11.75 -38.41 49.62
CA LEU A 101 12.28 -37.31 48.81
C LEU A 101 11.23 -36.81 47.80
N PRO A 102 11.28 -35.51 47.44
CA PRO A 102 10.42 -34.99 46.38
C PRO A 102 10.69 -35.69 45.04
N GLN A 103 9.60 -36.04 44.36
CA GLN A 103 9.64 -36.65 43.03
C GLN A 103 10.09 -35.64 41.97
N GLN A 104 10.75 -36.13 40.93
CA GLN A 104 11.02 -35.33 39.74
C GLN A 104 9.75 -35.21 38.90
N VAL A 105 9.47 -33.99 38.42
CA VAL A 105 8.34 -33.74 37.52
C VAL A 105 8.64 -34.32 36.15
N ARG A 106 7.80 -35.25 35.70
CA ARG A 106 7.86 -35.85 34.37
C ARG A 106 6.53 -35.58 33.68
N ASN A 107 6.55 -34.95 32.52
CA ASN A 107 5.31 -34.57 31.84
C ASN A 107 5.06 -35.46 30.63
N VAL A 108 3.87 -36.06 30.57
CA VAL A 108 3.36 -36.72 29.38
C VAL A 108 2.60 -35.68 28.56
N PRO A 109 2.96 -35.43 27.29
CA PRO A 109 2.26 -34.46 26.46
C PRO A 109 0.81 -34.90 26.22
N VAL A 110 -0.08 -33.93 26.03
CA VAL A 110 -1.48 -34.20 25.67
C VAL A 110 -1.51 -34.91 24.32
N ARG A 111 -2.20 -36.06 24.28
CA ARG A 111 -2.52 -36.76 23.03
C ARG A 111 -3.90 -36.34 22.60
N TYR A 112 -4.06 -35.89 21.37
CA TYR A 112 -5.33 -35.32 20.91
C TYR A 112 -5.64 -35.73 19.47
N THR A 113 -6.92 -35.61 19.12
CA THR A 113 -7.39 -35.51 17.73
C THR A 113 -8.13 -34.19 17.56
N LEU A 114 -8.02 -33.60 16.36
CA LEU A 114 -8.57 -32.30 16.02
C LEU A 114 -8.86 -32.28 14.52
N ASP A 115 -10.00 -31.72 14.12
CA ASP A 115 -10.26 -31.40 12.71
C ASP A 115 -9.58 -30.07 12.34
N GLU A 116 -8.33 -30.16 11.88
CA GLU A 116 -7.57 -29.01 11.40
C GLU A 116 -8.23 -28.29 10.21
N ALA A 117 -9.08 -28.98 9.42
CA ALA A 117 -9.75 -28.35 8.30
C ALA A 117 -10.87 -27.42 8.80
N LYS A 118 -11.62 -27.82 9.82
CA LYS A 118 -12.58 -26.93 10.50
C LYS A 118 -11.88 -25.73 11.13
N LEU A 119 -10.75 -25.96 11.81
CA LEU A 119 -9.99 -24.88 12.45
C LEU A 119 -9.46 -23.88 11.42
N ARG A 120 -8.90 -24.37 10.33
CA ARG A 120 -8.45 -23.53 9.20
C ARG A 120 -9.60 -22.74 8.59
N ALA A 121 -10.73 -23.37 8.32
CA ALA A 121 -11.90 -22.70 7.76
C ALA A 121 -12.44 -21.59 8.68
N TRP A 122 -12.42 -21.81 9.99
CA TRP A 122 -12.76 -20.79 10.98
C TRP A 122 -11.77 -19.62 10.98
N LEU A 123 -10.46 -19.88 10.94
CA LEU A 123 -9.44 -18.84 10.85
C LEU A 123 -9.54 -18.05 9.54
N GLU A 124 -9.82 -18.70 8.41
CA GLU A 124 -10.05 -18.03 7.13
C GLU A 124 -11.31 -17.16 7.16
N ALA A 125 -12.38 -17.61 7.83
CA ALA A 125 -13.57 -16.80 8.04
C ALA A 125 -13.28 -15.59 8.94
N ALA A 126 -12.56 -15.79 10.04
CA ALA A 126 -12.10 -14.72 10.91
C ALA A 126 -11.19 -13.73 10.18
N ALA A 127 -10.29 -14.22 9.31
CA ALA A 127 -9.40 -13.39 8.51
C ALA A 127 -10.20 -12.48 7.55
N ARG A 128 -11.23 -13.01 6.89
CA ARG A 128 -12.10 -12.20 6.03
C ARG A 128 -12.84 -11.07 6.76
N GLU A 129 -13.16 -11.27 8.04
CA GLU A 129 -13.87 -10.28 8.86
C GLU A 129 -12.93 -9.31 9.59
N LEU A 130 -11.78 -9.79 10.04
CA LEU A 130 -10.90 -9.07 10.96
C LEU A 130 -9.65 -8.50 10.31
N ASN A 131 -9.22 -9.02 9.17
CA ASN A 131 -8.06 -8.45 8.48
C ASN A 131 -8.32 -6.98 8.16
N THR A 132 -7.32 -6.15 8.42
CA THR A 132 -7.39 -4.72 8.11
C THR A 132 -6.48 -4.45 6.93
N ASP A 133 -7.04 -3.91 5.86
CA ASP A 133 -6.28 -3.51 4.69
C ASP A 133 -5.28 -2.39 5.03
N PRO A 134 -4.13 -2.35 4.34
CA PRO A 134 -3.24 -1.21 4.43
C PRO A 134 -3.92 0.07 3.96
N VAL A 135 -3.56 1.18 4.59
CA VAL A 135 -4.02 2.51 4.19
C VAL A 135 -2.94 3.14 3.32
N ALA A 136 -3.29 3.49 2.09
CA ALA A 136 -2.39 4.20 1.18
C ALA A 136 -1.97 5.57 1.75
N ALA A 137 -0.80 6.04 1.33
CA ALA A 137 -0.41 7.42 1.57
C ALA A 137 -1.42 8.38 0.90
N ARG A 138 -1.55 9.59 1.44
CA ARG A 138 -2.46 10.58 0.88
C ARG A 138 -1.93 11.98 1.09
N VAL A 139 -2.31 12.89 0.20
CA VAL A 139 -2.04 14.31 0.38
C VAL A 139 -3.18 14.93 1.21
N LEU A 140 -2.82 15.72 2.23
CA LEU A 140 -3.75 16.54 3.00
C LEU A 140 -3.47 18.01 2.76
N ASP A 141 -4.52 18.83 2.73
CA ASP A 141 -4.40 20.27 2.77
C ASP A 141 -4.40 20.78 4.22
N THR A 142 -3.22 21.12 4.74
CA THR A 142 -3.03 21.71 6.06
C THR A 142 -3.25 23.22 6.08
N SER A 143 -3.70 23.84 4.98
CA SER A 143 -3.99 25.28 4.90
C SER A 143 -5.41 25.67 5.34
N THR A 144 -6.18 24.72 5.88
CA THR A 144 -7.37 25.03 6.69
C THR A 144 -6.98 26.02 7.80
N PRO A 145 -7.77 27.07 8.11
CA PRO A 145 -7.33 28.09 9.07
C PRO A 145 -6.94 27.38 10.35
N ALA A 146 -5.71 27.60 10.81
CA ALA A 146 -5.37 27.34 12.19
C ALA A 146 -6.50 27.92 13.03
N ALA A 147 -7.04 27.11 13.94
CA ALA A 147 -7.85 27.62 15.03
C ALA A 147 -7.21 28.92 15.55
N GLU A 148 -8.05 29.90 15.88
CA GLU A 148 -7.62 31.20 16.41
C GLU A 148 -6.36 31.04 17.27
N PRO A 149 -5.27 31.79 16.99
CA PRO A 149 -4.07 31.66 17.79
C PRO A 149 -4.45 31.89 19.25
N ALA A 150 -4.25 30.85 20.07
CA ALA A 150 -4.25 31.02 21.51
C ALA A 150 -3.13 32.03 21.83
N ASP A 151 -3.53 33.14 22.45
CA ASP A 151 -2.70 34.22 22.97
C ASP A 151 -1.84 35.02 21.97
N GLY A 152 -2.39 36.17 21.56
CA GLY A 152 -1.69 37.45 21.62
C GLY A 152 -0.59 37.76 20.60
N ALA A 153 -0.23 36.85 19.69
CA ALA A 153 0.72 37.15 18.61
C ALA A 153 -0.01 37.83 17.43
N GLN A 154 0.30 39.10 17.16
CA GLN A 154 -0.18 39.78 15.96
C GLN A 154 0.40 39.09 14.72
N PRO A 155 -0.43 38.55 13.81
CA PRO A 155 0.06 37.99 12.56
C PRO A 155 0.69 39.11 11.73
N THR A 156 1.83 38.82 11.11
CA THR A 156 2.47 39.69 10.12
C THR A 156 1.45 39.95 9.01
N PRO A 157 1.17 41.20 8.62
CA PRO A 157 0.16 41.47 7.60
C PRO A 157 0.61 40.81 6.30
N ALA A 158 -0.18 39.83 5.83
CA ALA A 158 -0.04 39.32 4.48
C ALA A 158 -0.25 40.50 3.51
N PRO A 159 0.51 40.60 2.41
CA PRO A 159 0.26 41.61 1.40
C PRO A 159 -1.19 41.52 0.93
N ASP A 160 -1.86 42.66 0.90
CA ASP A 160 -3.26 42.78 0.49
C ASP A 160 -3.33 42.63 -1.03
N PHE A 161 -3.58 41.40 -1.50
CA PHE A 161 -3.86 41.15 -2.90
C PHE A 161 -5.33 41.47 -3.17
N PRO A 162 -5.68 42.10 -4.31
CA PRO A 162 -7.08 42.31 -4.67
C PRO A 162 -7.84 40.97 -4.62
N ALA A 163 -9.09 40.97 -4.14
CA ALA A 163 -9.93 39.79 -3.89
C ALA A 163 -10.15 38.85 -5.10
N THR A 164 -9.62 39.21 -6.27
CA THR A 164 -9.63 38.46 -7.52
C THR A 164 -8.35 37.64 -7.75
N VAL A 165 -7.35 37.73 -6.87
CA VAL A 165 -6.10 36.96 -6.96
C VAL A 165 -6.14 35.83 -5.95
N PRO A 166 -6.17 34.56 -6.39
CA PRO A 166 -6.08 33.41 -5.50
C PRO A 166 -4.79 33.49 -4.67
N GLN A 167 -4.90 33.35 -3.35
CA GLN A 167 -3.71 33.23 -2.52
C GLN A 167 -3.10 31.84 -2.71
N PRO A 168 -1.76 31.71 -2.84
CA PRO A 168 -1.13 30.42 -3.01
C PRO A 168 -1.35 29.56 -1.75
N ARG A 169 -2.09 28.44 -1.89
CA ARG A 169 -2.19 27.42 -0.85
C ARG A 169 -0.86 26.67 -0.74
N ARG A 170 -0.16 26.83 0.38
CA ARG A 170 1.12 26.16 0.67
C ARG A 170 0.96 24.94 1.60
N GLY A 171 -0.25 24.42 1.73
CA GLY A 171 -0.62 23.42 2.75
C GLY A 171 -0.64 21.96 2.30
N LEU A 172 -0.36 21.64 1.04
CA LEU A 172 -0.38 20.25 0.59
C LEU A 172 0.80 19.47 1.18
N GLN A 173 0.50 18.50 2.04
CA GLN A 173 1.49 17.65 2.69
C GLN A 173 1.16 16.18 2.49
N TRP A 174 2.16 15.39 2.12
CA TRP A 174 2.06 13.94 2.09
C TRP A 174 1.98 13.40 3.52
N VAL A 175 0.94 12.61 3.77
CA VAL A 175 0.82 11.80 4.97
C VAL A 175 1.15 10.36 4.61
N PRO A 176 2.11 9.72 5.30
CA PRO A 176 2.48 8.34 5.01
C PRO A 176 1.28 7.41 5.22
N GLY A 177 1.26 6.33 4.45
CA GLY A 177 0.31 5.25 4.64
C GLY A 177 0.51 4.51 5.96
N ALA A 178 -0.47 3.69 6.34
CA ALA A 178 -0.39 2.82 7.50
C ALA A 178 -0.45 1.34 7.06
N PRO A 179 0.31 0.45 7.73
CA PRO A 179 0.28 -0.97 7.38
C PRO A 179 -1.09 -1.58 7.71
N GLY A 180 -1.43 -2.59 6.92
CA GLY A 180 -2.51 -3.52 7.19
C GLY A 180 -2.02 -4.69 8.04
N TYR A 181 -2.96 -5.49 8.50
CA TYR A 181 -2.68 -6.65 9.34
C TYR A 181 -3.60 -7.79 8.94
N GLU A 182 -2.99 -8.94 8.68
CA GLU A 182 -3.70 -10.17 8.36
C GLU A 182 -3.41 -11.25 9.40
N ILE A 183 -4.38 -12.13 9.62
CA ILE A 183 -4.15 -13.37 10.37
C ILE A 183 -3.25 -14.27 9.52
N ASP A 184 -2.09 -14.64 10.07
CA ASP A 184 -1.30 -15.75 9.54
C ASP A 184 -1.97 -17.06 9.98
N VAL A 185 -2.75 -17.65 9.08
CA VAL A 185 -3.58 -18.83 9.36
C VAL A 185 -2.74 -20.01 9.83
N GLU A 186 -1.66 -20.33 9.12
CA GLU A 186 -0.86 -21.52 9.44
C GLU A 186 -0.10 -21.34 10.76
N ALA A 187 0.49 -20.16 11.00
CA ALA A 187 1.14 -19.90 12.28
C ALA A 187 0.13 -19.81 13.44
N SER A 188 -1.11 -19.39 13.17
CA SER A 188 -2.17 -19.32 14.17
C SER A 188 -2.73 -20.68 14.57
N ILE A 189 -2.82 -21.64 13.63
CA ILE A 189 -3.23 -23.03 13.93
C ILE A 189 -2.33 -23.62 15.00
N ALA A 190 -1.01 -23.52 14.83
CA ALA A 190 -0.04 -24.03 15.79
C ALA A 190 -0.24 -23.42 17.19
N ARG A 191 -0.42 -22.10 17.28
CA ARG A 191 -0.66 -21.40 18.55
C ARG A 191 -1.98 -21.79 19.22
N ILE A 192 -3.03 -22.02 18.44
CA ILE A 192 -4.32 -22.48 18.97
C ILE A 192 -4.19 -23.89 19.51
N ILE A 193 -3.50 -24.79 18.79
CA ILE A 193 -3.23 -26.15 19.27
C ILE A 193 -2.45 -26.13 20.59
N ASP A 194 -1.42 -25.27 20.69
CA ASP A 194 -0.67 -25.08 21.94
C ASP A 194 -1.59 -24.61 23.09
N GLY A 195 -2.55 -23.72 22.81
CA GLY A 195 -3.55 -23.26 23.78
C GLY A 195 -4.62 -24.31 24.13
N LEU A 196 -5.04 -25.13 23.18
CA LEU A 196 -5.98 -26.23 23.38
C LEU A 196 -5.37 -27.35 24.23
N THR A 197 -4.06 -27.55 24.12
CA THR A 197 -3.31 -28.56 24.90
C THR A 197 -2.73 -28.01 26.21
N SER A 198 -2.93 -26.72 26.51
CA SER A 198 -2.57 -26.08 27.77
C SER A 198 -3.65 -26.27 28.85
N HIS A 199 -3.22 -26.52 30.10
CA HIS A 199 -4.10 -26.56 31.27
C HIS A 199 -4.38 -25.16 31.85
N ASP A 200 -3.39 -24.27 31.80
CA ASP A 200 -3.44 -22.89 32.33
C ASP A 200 -2.17 -22.13 31.87
N PRO A 201 -2.27 -20.94 31.23
CA PRO A 201 -3.48 -20.20 30.86
C PRO A 201 -4.09 -20.64 29.52
N ARG A 202 -5.38 -20.32 29.34
CA ARG A 202 -6.19 -20.62 28.13
C ARG A 202 -6.45 -19.35 27.30
N ASP A 203 -5.41 -18.56 27.09
CA ASP A 203 -5.41 -17.43 26.17
C ASP A 203 -4.35 -17.57 25.08
N VAL A 204 -4.70 -17.24 23.84
CA VAL A 204 -3.84 -17.35 22.67
C VAL A 204 -3.90 -16.08 21.84
N ASP A 205 -2.74 -15.52 21.51
CA ASP A 205 -2.62 -14.44 20.54
C ASP A 205 -2.37 -15.00 19.13
N LEU A 206 -3.28 -14.70 18.20
CA LEU A 206 -3.14 -15.09 16.80
C LEU A 206 -1.85 -14.53 16.19
N ALA A 207 -1.28 -15.27 15.25
CA ALA A 207 -0.13 -14.80 14.50
C ALA A 207 -0.57 -13.71 13.51
N ILE A 208 0.16 -12.61 13.50
CA ILE A 208 -0.15 -11.44 12.68
C ILE A 208 0.90 -11.32 11.59
N ARG A 209 0.45 -11.17 10.35
CA ARG A 209 1.25 -10.81 9.19
C ARG A 209 0.99 -9.34 8.85
N GLU A 210 2.02 -8.52 8.97
CA GLU A 210 1.94 -7.11 8.58
C GLU A 210 1.99 -6.98 7.05
N VAL A 211 1.08 -6.18 6.50
CA VAL A 211 1.03 -5.87 5.06
C VAL A 211 1.44 -4.41 4.89
N PRO A 212 2.58 -4.12 4.23
CA PRO A 212 3.04 -2.75 4.06
C PRO A 212 2.05 -1.91 3.24
N PRO A 213 1.96 -0.59 3.47
CA PRO A 213 1.16 0.27 2.63
C PRO A 213 1.68 0.28 1.18
N PRO A 214 0.79 0.47 0.19
CA PRO A 214 1.21 0.66 -1.19
C PRO A 214 2.09 1.91 -1.29
N MET A 215 3.04 1.88 -2.25
CA MET A 215 3.86 3.06 -2.56
C MET A 215 2.97 4.19 -3.06
N PRO A 216 3.20 5.44 -2.62
CA PRO A 216 2.47 6.59 -3.15
C PRO A 216 2.72 6.73 -4.65
N THR A 217 1.65 7.10 -5.36
CA THR A 217 1.66 7.39 -6.80
C THR A 217 1.14 8.81 -7.06
N MET A 218 1.35 9.32 -8.27
CA MET A 218 0.79 10.60 -8.68
C MET A 218 -0.74 10.58 -8.69
N ASP A 219 -1.38 9.42 -8.85
CA ASP A 219 -2.84 9.28 -8.70
C ASP A 219 -3.34 9.67 -7.31
N ASP A 220 -2.54 9.46 -6.25
CA ASP A 220 -2.91 9.85 -4.87
C ASP A 220 -2.94 11.38 -4.67
N LEU A 221 -2.36 12.15 -5.60
CA LEU A 221 -2.39 13.61 -5.63
C LEU A 221 -3.69 14.14 -6.27
N THR A 222 -4.26 13.42 -7.24
CA THR A 222 -5.40 13.84 -8.06
C THR A 222 -6.61 14.34 -7.25
N PRO A 223 -7.07 13.66 -6.18
CA PRO A 223 -8.20 14.14 -5.38
C PRO A 223 -7.97 15.51 -4.73
N GLN A 224 -6.72 15.85 -4.38
CA GLN A 224 -6.40 17.16 -3.83
C GLN A 224 -6.25 18.22 -4.93
N LEU A 225 -5.78 17.85 -6.12
CA LEU A 225 -5.75 18.76 -7.27
C LEU A 225 -7.16 19.21 -7.65
N VAL A 226 -8.12 18.28 -7.70
CA VAL A 226 -9.53 18.62 -7.98
C VAL A 226 -10.03 19.67 -6.98
N ARG A 227 -9.82 19.45 -5.68
CA ARG A 227 -10.24 20.39 -4.62
C ARG A 227 -9.55 21.75 -4.74
N LEU A 228 -8.25 21.76 -5.04
CA LEU A 228 -7.48 22.99 -5.23
C LEU A 228 -8.01 23.81 -6.42
N LEU A 229 -8.37 23.13 -7.50
CA LEU A 229 -8.88 23.76 -8.72
C LEU A 229 -10.33 24.22 -8.59
N ASP A 230 -11.17 23.49 -7.85
CA ASP A 230 -12.58 23.84 -7.56
C ASP A 230 -12.72 25.17 -6.78
N ASP A 231 -11.70 25.57 -6.02
CA ASP A 231 -11.68 26.87 -5.33
C ASP A 231 -11.57 28.05 -6.31
N TYR A 232 -11.08 27.83 -7.52
CA TYR A 232 -10.96 28.86 -8.53
C TYR A 232 -12.29 29.00 -9.28
N PRO A 233 -12.88 30.22 -9.39
CA PRO A 233 -14.19 30.42 -9.99
C PRO A 233 -14.16 30.40 -11.53
N ALA A 234 -13.36 29.51 -12.12
CA ALA A 234 -13.34 29.23 -13.55
C ALA A 234 -13.01 27.76 -13.79
N PHE A 235 -13.39 27.25 -14.96
CA PHE A 235 -12.95 25.94 -15.38
C PHE A 235 -11.43 25.94 -15.51
N THR A 236 -10.78 25.07 -14.74
CA THR A 236 -9.32 24.94 -14.69
C THR A 236 -8.93 23.49 -14.85
N THR A 237 -7.77 23.29 -15.43
CA THR A 237 -7.22 21.97 -15.74
C THR A 237 -5.76 21.96 -15.40
N LEU A 238 -5.24 20.79 -15.06
CA LEU A 238 -3.84 20.62 -14.72
C LEU A 238 -3.36 19.26 -15.22
N HIS A 239 -2.11 19.22 -15.65
CA HIS A 239 -1.40 17.96 -15.89
C HIS A 239 0.03 18.12 -15.38
N VAL A 240 0.49 17.16 -14.60
CA VAL A 240 1.82 17.13 -13.96
C VAL A 240 2.45 15.80 -14.28
N ILE A 241 3.66 15.81 -14.82
CA ILE A 241 4.46 14.62 -15.10
C ILE A 241 5.61 14.59 -14.10
N ASP A 242 5.74 13.48 -13.36
CA ASP A 242 6.91 13.16 -12.55
C ASP A 242 7.96 12.47 -13.43
N LEU A 243 8.97 13.25 -13.81
CA LEU A 243 10.08 12.80 -14.66
C LEU A 243 11.00 11.76 -13.99
N GLN A 244 10.95 11.62 -12.66
CA GLN A 244 11.78 10.65 -11.95
C GLN A 244 11.19 9.25 -11.98
N HIS A 245 9.86 9.16 -11.90
CA HIS A 245 9.13 7.89 -11.78
C HIS A 245 8.29 7.54 -13.02
N ASP A 246 8.27 8.40 -14.04
CA ASP A 246 7.47 8.26 -15.26
C ASP A 246 5.97 8.07 -14.95
N ASP A 247 5.49 8.89 -14.01
CA ASP A 247 4.10 8.88 -13.51
C ASP A 247 3.46 10.26 -13.71
N ALA A 248 2.14 10.35 -13.71
CA ALA A 248 1.45 11.62 -13.96
C ALA A 248 0.18 11.78 -13.13
N ALA A 249 -0.12 13.03 -12.75
CA ALA A 249 -1.39 13.41 -12.15
C ALA A 249 -2.05 14.50 -13.00
N GLY A 250 -3.37 14.51 -13.04
CA GLY A 250 -4.07 15.58 -13.73
C GLY A 250 -5.55 15.67 -13.45
N VAL A 251 -6.12 16.83 -13.74
CA VAL A 251 -7.55 17.11 -13.70
C VAL A 251 -7.92 17.66 -15.07
N ASP A 252 -8.76 16.91 -15.79
CA ASP A 252 -9.19 17.24 -17.16
C ASP A 252 -8.01 17.63 -18.08
N GLY A 253 -6.86 16.95 -17.92
CA GLY A 253 -5.62 17.27 -18.64
C GLY A 253 -5.74 17.12 -20.16
N ASP A 254 -6.72 16.37 -20.63
CA ASP A 254 -7.09 16.17 -22.03
C ASP A 254 -8.07 17.25 -22.56
N ALA A 255 -8.46 18.25 -21.77
CA ALA A 255 -9.35 19.30 -22.24
C ALA A 255 -8.63 20.22 -23.24
N ALA A 256 -9.28 20.48 -24.37
CA ALA A 256 -8.74 21.39 -25.36
C ALA A 256 -8.84 22.84 -24.86
N PHE A 257 -7.81 23.65 -25.11
CA PHE A 257 -7.78 25.09 -24.89
C PHE A 257 -7.20 25.79 -26.13
N SER A 258 -7.54 27.07 -26.30
CA SER A 258 -6.86 27.94 -27.26
C SER A 258 -5.37 27.99 -26.92
N ALA A 259 -4.49 27.56 -27.83
CA ALA A 259 -3.07 27.45 -27.52
C ALA A 259 -2.36 28.81 -27.43
N MET A 260 -2.85 29.82 -28.17
CA MET A 260 -2.30 31.18 -28.19
C MET A 260 -0.76 31.20 -28.26
N ALA A 261 -0.10 31.94 -27.36
CA ALA A 261 1.35 32.01 -27.26
C ALA A 261 2.02 30.69 -26.83
N THR A 262 1.31 29.81 -26.11
CA THR A 262 1.84 28.53 -25.61
C THR A 262 2.34 27.64 -26.74
N LEU A 263 1.70 27.70 -27.92
CA LEU A 263 2.10 26.91 -29.09
C LEU A 263 3.47 27.31 -29.67
N ARG A 264 4.03 28.46 -29.27
CA ARG A 264 5.35 28.89 -29.72
C ARG A 264 6.48 28.00 -29.19
N ILE A 265 6.24 27.26 -28.11
CA ILE A 265 7.15 26.22 -27.61
C ILE A 265 7.26 25.10 -28.66
N ALA A 266 6.12 24.65 -29.19
CA ALA A 266 6.09 23.67 -30.28
C ALA A 266 6.69 24.21 -31.58
N LEU A 267 6.46 25.49 -31.89
CA LEU A 267 7.10 26.15 -33.04
C LEU A 267 8.62 26.12 -32.90
N ALA A 268 9.15 26.48 -31.75
CA ALA A 268 10.59 26.46 -31.50
C ALA A 268 11.15 25.04 -31.69
N ALA A 269 10.49 24.02 -31.13
CA ALA A 269 10.89 22.63 -31.30
C ALA A 269 10.87 22.17 -32.78
N ALA A 270 9.82 22.51 -33.54
CA ALA A 270 9.72 22.19 -34.96
C ALA A 270 10.77 22.93 -35.83
N VAL A 271 11.10 24.17 -35.46
CA VAL A 271 12.17 24.94 -36.11
C VAL A 271 13.54 24.31 -35.83
N MET A 272 13.79 23.88 -34.58
CA MET A 272 15.02 23.18 -34.22
C MET A 272 15.13 21.82 -34.93
N GLU A 273 14.02 21.07 -35.12
CA GLU A 273 14.01 19.85 -35.95
C GLU A 273 14.51 20.12 -37.38
N LYS A 274 14.12 21.27 -37.95
CA LYS A 274 14.52 21.68 -39.30
C LYS A 274 15.97 22.19 -39.39
N LEU A 275 16.58 22.56 -38.27
CA LEU A 275 17.97 23.02 -38.17
C LEU A 275 18.85 21.92 -37.55
N PRO A 276 19.44 21.02 -38.36
CA PRO A 276 20.19 19.87 -37.84
C PRO A 276 21.41 20.25 -37.00
N ASP A 277 22.02 21.41 -37.28
CA ASP A 277 23.16 21.96 -36.52
C ASP A 277 22.73 23.02 -35.49
N GLY A 278 21.42 23.18 -35.26
CA GLY A 278 20.85 24.19 -34.39
C GLY A 278 21.06 25.64 -34.88
N ILE A 279 21.13 26.59 -33.94
CA ILE A 279 21.37 28.01 -34.21
C ILE A 279 22.88 28.26 -34.29
N ALA A 280 23.51 27.80 -35.38
CA ALA A 280 24.96 27.92 -35.58
C ALA A 280 25.40 29.38 -35.76
N ALA A 281 26.55 29.76 -35.19
CA ALA A 281 27.06 31.14 -35.20
C ALA A 281 27.52 31.61 -36.58
N ASP A 282 27.89 30.67 -37.45
CA ASP A 282 28.39 30.88 -38.81
C ASP A 282 27.31 30.75 -39.89
N ASP A 283 26.06 30.47 -39.50
CA ASP A 283 24.90 30.44 -40.39
C ASP A 283 23.99 31.68 -40.16
N PRO A 284 24.04 32.70 -41.05
CA PRO A 284 23.21 33.91 -40.91
C PRO A 284 21.71 33.63 -40.91
N ASP A 285 21.25 32.62 -41.65
CA ASP A 285 19.83 32.28 -41.72
C ASP A 285 19.39 31.63 -40.40
N ALA A 286 20.20 30.71 -39.86
CA ALA A 286 19.94 30.12 -38.54
C ALA A 286 19.96 31.19 -37.43
N GLN A 287 20.91 32.14 -37.47
CA GLN A 287 20.95 33.27 -36.53
C GLN A 287 19.69 34.14 -36.60
N GLN A 288 19.20 34.44 -37.80
CA GLN A 288 18.00 35.23 -37.98
C GLN A 288 16.76 34.51 -37.41
N VAL A 289 16.66 33.20 -37.63
CA VAL A 289 15.60 32.37 -37.06
C VAL A 289 15.68 32.32 -35.54
N GLY A 290 16.89 32.19 -34.97
CA GLY A 290 17.11 32.24 -33.53
C GLY A 290 16.64 33.54 -32.89
N GLN A 291 16.90 34.68 -33.52
CA GLN A 291 16.40 35.99 -33.06
C GLN A 291 14.86 36.06 -33.08
N TRP A 292 14.22 35.49 -34.11
CA TRP A 292 12.76 35.44 -34.15
C TRP A 292 12.19 34.60 -33.03
N LEU A 293 12.79 33.43 -32.74
CA LEU A 293 12.36 32.57 -31.63
C LEU A 293 12.58 33.23 -30.27
N ASP A 294 13.74 33.85 -30.04
CA ASP A 294 14.04 34.56 -28.78
C ASP A 294 13.01 35.67 -28.50
N LEU A 295 12.73 36.49 -29.52
CA LEU A 295 11.69 37.52 -29.41
C LEU A 295 10.31 36.91 -29.19
N ALA A 296 9.93 35.90 -29.97
CA ALA A 296 8.61 35.27 -29.90
C ALA A 296 8.34 34.59 -28.55
N LEU A 297 9.35 33.98 -27.92
CA LEU A 297 9.23 33.33 -26.62
C LEU A 297 9.34 34.34 -25.46
N GLY A 298 10.23 35.34 -25.56
CA GLY A 298 10.55 36.24 -24.45
C GLY A 298 9.72 37.52 -24.37
N LYS A 299 9.22 38.04 -25.50
CA LYS A 299 8.46 39.31 -25.58
C LYS A 299 7.01 39.14 -26.04
N ASP A 300 6.66 37.94 -26.44
CA ASP A 300 5.35 37.54 -26.92
C ASP A 300 4.78 38.22 -28.23
N PRO A 301 5.56 38.82 -29.16
CA PRO A 301 5.02 39.39 -30.39
C PRO A 301 4.65 38.32 -31.43
N ASN A 302 3.50 38.50 -32.10
CA ASN A 302 3.06 37.61 -33.19
C ASN A 302 3.95 37.69 -34.45
N GLU A 303 4.51 38.87 -34.76
CA GLU A 303 5.27 39.07 -36.01
C GLU A 303 6.53 38.18 -36.08
N PRO A 304 7.45 38.16 -35.09
CA PRO A 304 8.56 37.20 -35.06
C PRO A 304 8.12 35.73 -35.09
N ALA A 305 7.04 35.37 -34.38
CA ALA A 305 6.49 34.01 -34.43
C ALA A 305 6.02 33.64 -35.85
N ASN A 306 5.38 34.57 -36.55
CA ASN A 306 4.94 34.38 -37.93
C ASN A 306 6.10 34.35 -38.93
N SER A 307 7.18 35.10 -38.69
CA SER A 307 8.42 35.01 -39.49
C SER A 307 9.07 33.63 -39.35
N ALA A 308 9.18 33.10 -38.13
CA ALA A 308 9.67 31.74 -37.88
C ALA A 308 8.74 30.67 -38.47
N LEU A 309 7.41 30.84 -38.37
CA LEU A 309 6.43 29.95 -38.98
C LEU A 309 6.51 29.96 -40.52
N ALA A 310 6.64 31.13 -41.13
CA ALA A 310 6.82 31.26 -42.58
C ALA A 310 8.14 30.60 -43.01
N TRP A 311 9.23 30.80 -42.27
CA TRP A 311 10.49 30.13 -42.52
C TRP A 311 10.38 28.60 -42.43
N LEU A 312 9.68 28.07 -41.41
CA LEU A 312 9.37 26.65 -41.29
C LEU A 312 8.66 26.15 -42.55
N GLY A 313 7.74 26.94 -43.09
CA GLY A 313 6.97 26.70 -44.32
C GLY A 313 7.62 27.12 -45.65
N ASN A 314 8.93 27.40 -45.69
CA ASN A 314 9.64 27.86 -46.90
C ASN A 314 9.04 29.14 -47.51
N GLY A 315 8.67 30.11 -46.66
CA GLY A 315 8.12 31.42 -47.04
C GLY A 315 6.60 31.52 -46.93
N SER A 316 5.88 30.45 -46.57
CA SER A 316 4.42 30.45 -46.41
C SER A 316 4.02 30.09 -44.99
N THR A 317 3.28 30.96 -44.31
CA THR A 317 2.74 30.70 -42.96
C THR A 317 1.72 29.56 -42.95
N ALA A 318 0.92 29.41 -44.02
CA ALA A 318 -0.02 28.29 -44.15
C ALA A 318 0.70 26.93 -44.25
N VAL A 319 1.75 26.85 -45.07
CA VAL A 319 2.59 25.64 -45.15
C VAL A 319 3.35 25.42 -43.84
N GLY A 320 3.78 26.50 -43.19
CA GLY A 320 4.40 26.46 -41.86
C GLY A 320 3.49 25.85 -40.80
N ALA A 321 2.23 26.29 -40.75
CA ALA A 321 1.23 25.77 -39.83
C ALA A 321 0.93 24.28 -40.07
N GLN A 322 0.83 23.87 -41.34
CA GLN A 322 0.69 22.45 -41.70
C GLN A 322 1.89 21.61 -41.23
N ARG A 323 3.12 22.13 -41.40
CA ARG A 323 4.35 21.46 -40.95
C ARG A 323 4.43 21.39 -39.43
N LEU A 324 4.08 22.47 -38.72
CA LEU A 324 4.01 22.50 -37.27
C LEU A 324 3.00 21.49 -36.73
N THR A 325 1.77 21.46 -37.29
CA THR A 325 0.75 20.47 -36.93
C THR A 325 1.23 19.04 -37.21
N SER A 326 1.85 18.81 -38.37
CA SER A 326 2.41 17.50 -38.71
C SER A 326 3.53 17.09 -37.75
N PHE A 327 4.36 18.04 -37.30
CA PHE A 327 5.44 17.78 -36.34
C PHE A 327 4.88 17.33 -34.99
N VAL A 328 3.97 18.11 -34.38
CA VAL A 328 3.41 17.77 -33.06
C VAL A 328 2.60 16.46 -33.10
N GLN A 329 1.87 16.20 -34.19
CA GLN A 329 1.13 14.94 -34.35
C GLN A 329 2.06 13.72 -34.50
N ARG A 330 3.23 13.87 -35.14
CA ARG A 330 4.24 12.79 -35.19
C ARG A 330 4.81 12.46 -33.81
N LEU A 331 4.80 13.42 -32.88
CA LEU A 331 5.18 13.22 -31.48
C LEU A 331 4.05 12.62 -30.63
N GLY A 332 2.91 12.28 -31.22
CA GLY A 332 1.74 11.75 -30.51
C GLY A 332 0.84 12.81 -29.88
N LEU A 333 1.11 14.10 -30.10
CA LEU A 333 0.34 15.23 -29.55
C LEU A 333 -0.88 15.53 -30.46
N GLU A 334 -1.80 14.56 -30.56
CA GLU A 334 -2.90 14.57 -31.52
C GLU A 334 -3.93 15.70 -31.30
N ASN A 335 -3.95 16.28 -30.11
CA ASN A 335 -4.89 17.35 -29.74
C ASN A 335 -4.31 18.76 -29.91
N THR A 336 -3.04 18.84 -30.31
CA THR A 336 -2.30 20.08 -30.56
C THR A 336 -2.20 20.38 -32.05
N PHE A 337 -2.53 21.60 -32.48
CA PHE A 337 -2.41 22.01 -33.88
C PHE A 337 -2.35 23.54 -34.08
N ALA A 338 -1.86 23.94 -35.26
CA ALA A 338 -2.01 25.27 -35.87
C ALA A 338 -2.55 25.15 -37.30
N GLN A 339 -3.52 25.97 -37.67
CA GLN A 339 -4.05 26.04 -39.04
C GLN A 339 -3.53 27.23 -39.84
N GLY A 340 -2.98 28.24 -39.17
CA GLY A 340 -2.50 29.46 -39.80
C GLY A 340 -1.54 30.25 -38.90
N GLU A 341 -1.47 31.55 -39.15
CA GLU A 341 -0.60 32.48 -38.43
C GLU A 341 -1.03 32.70 -36.97
N PHE A 342 -0.08 33.06 -36.11
CA PHE A 342 -0.36 33.48 -34.74
C PHE A 342 -1.18 34.77 -34.76
N GLY A 343 -2.34 34.74 -34.08
CA GLY A 343 -3.34 35.80 -34.13
C GLY A 343 -4.27 35.76 -35.36
N GLY A 344 -4.09 34.77 -36.24
CA GLY A 344 -4.95 34.55 -37.40
C GLY A 344 -6.28 33.89 -37.06
N THR A 345 -7.13 33.75 -38.06
CA THR A 345 -8.44 33.07 -37.96
C THR A 345 -8.52 31.90 -38.93
N ALA A 346 -9.03 30.76 -38.46
CA ALA A 346 -9.26 29.60 -39.32
C ALA A 346 -10.68 29.63 -39.90
N SER A 347 -10.82 29.19 -41.15
CA SER A 347 -12.13 29.13 -41.82
C SER A 347 -13.01 27.97 -41.32
N ALA A 348 -12.40 26.88 -40.86
CA ALA A 348 -13.08 25.74 -40.25
C ALA A 348 -12.21 25.13 -39.14
N PRO A 349 -12.79 24.61 -38.05
CA PRO A 349 -12.00 23.95 -37.00
C PRO A 349 -11.42 22.62 -37.48
N LEU A 350 -10.16 22.34 -37.13
CA LEU A 350 -9.58 21.01 -37.23
C LEU A 350 -10.13 20.15 -36.08
N THR A 351 -10.63 18.96 -36.40
CA THR A 351 -11.22 18.05 -35.41
C THR A 351 -10.15 17.23 -34.70
N THR A 352 -10.22 17.19 -33.37
CA THR A 352 -9.37 16.36 -32.49
C THR A 352 -10.25 15.67 -31.45
N PRO A 353 -9.85 14.52 -30.87
CA PRO A 353 -10.61 13.90 -29.79
C PRO A 353 -10.98 14.89 -28.67
N SER A 354 -10.04 15.72 -28.22
CA SER A 354 -10.25 16.67 -27.13
C SER A 354 -11.24 17.79 -27.43
N ASN A 355 -11.35 18.26 -28.68
CA ASN A 355 -12.28 19.33 -29.03
C ASN A 355 -13.68 18.86 -29.42
N GLN A 356 -13.89 17.54 -29.48
CA GLN A 356 -15.20 16.92 -29.62
C GLN A 356 -15.85 16.58 -28.27
N ARG A 357 -15.18 16.85 -27.15
CA ARG A 357 -15.74 16.65 -25.81
C ARG A 357 -17.01 17.48 -25.62
N GLU A 358 -18.04 16.85 -25.06
CA GLU A 358 -19.28 17.56 -24.70
C GLU A 358 -19.09 18.41 -23.44
N ARG A 359 -18.42 17.86 -22.43
CA ARG A 359 -18.08 18.53 -21.17
C ARG A 359 -16.78 17.99 -20.57
N PRO A 360 -15.97 18.87 -19.96
CA PRO A 360 -15.89 20.32 -20.20
C PRO A 360 -15.58 20.65 -21.68
N ASN A 361 -16.17 21.73 -22.20
CA ASN A 361 -15.85 22.27 -23.52
C ASN A 361 -15.55 23.76 -23.39
N THR A 362 -14.29 24.12 -23.62
CA THR A 362 -13.77 25.49 -23.45
C THR A 362 -14.07 26.38 -24.65
N ARG A 363 -14.61 25.81 -25.74
CA ARG A 363 -14.76 26.44 -27.06
C ARG A 363 -13.43 27.05 -27.53
N PRO A 364 -12.39 26.22 -27.69
CA PRO A 364 -11.06 26.69 -28.03
C PRO A 364 -11.06 27.38 -29.40
N ASP A 365 -10.09 28.26 -29.59
CA ASP A 365 -9.85 28.94 -30.85
C ASP A 365 -9.64 27.91 -31.97
N ALA A 366 -10.35 28.11 -33.09
CA ALA A 366 -10.33 27.17 -34.20
C ALA A 366 -8.99 27.18 -34.96
N ASN A 367 -8.18 28.24 -34.86
CA ASN A 367 -6.89 28.36 -35.54
C ASN A 367 -5.76 27.65 -34.78
N MET A 368 -5.75 27.69 -33.44
CA MET A 368 -4.67 27.11 -32.64
C MET A 368 -5.18 26.49 -31.33
N GLN A 369 -4.84 25.23 -31.11
CA GLN A 369 -5.31 24.45 -29.97
C GLN A 369 -4.20 23.58 -29.37
N THR A 370 -4.28 23.32 -28.07
CA THR A 370 -3.47 22.34 -27.33
C THR A 370 -4.29 21.82 -26.15
N THR A 371 -3.80 20.77 -25.49
CA THR A 371 -4.27 20.34 -24.17
C THR A 371 -3.15 20.55 -23.13
N PRO A 372 -3.48 20.63 -21.82
CA PRO A 372 -2.48 20.55 -20.76
C PRO A 372 -1.60 19.30 -20.85
N ALA A 373 -2.18 18.14 -21.16
CA ALA A 373 -1.46 16.88 -21.30
C ALA A 373 -0.45 16.93 -22.44
N ASP A 374 -0.88 17.31 -23.65
CA ASP A 374 0.01 17.39 -24.82
C ASP A 374 1.17 18.37 -24.57
N MET A 375 0.89 19.53 -23.95
CA MET A 375 1.92 20.53 -23.66
C MET A 375 2.89 20.05 -22.57
N ALA A 376 2.39 19.39 -21.52
CA ALA A 376 3.24 18.79 -20.50
C ALA A 376 4.14 17.69 -21.09
N THR A 377 3.59 16.82 -21.95
CA THR A 377 4.36 15.80 -22.68
C THR A 377 5.43 16.42 -23.56
N LEU A 378 5.11 17.50 -24.29
CA LEU A 378 6.11 18.22 -25.09
C LEU A 378 7.25 18.79 -24.22
N LEU A 379 6.91 19.42 -23.10
CA LEU A 379 7.90 19.98 -22.18
C LEU A 379 8.77 18.89 -21.53
N ALA A 380 8.17 17.76 -21.15
CA ALA A 380 8.88 16.59 -20.65
C ALA A 380 9.86 16.06 -21.71
N ALA A 381 9.41 15.88 -22.95
CA ALA A 381 10.27 15.43 -24.05
C ALA A 381 11.43 16.40 -24.31
N ILE A 382 11.18 17.72 -24.32
CA ILE A 382 12.24 18.74 -24.43
C ILE A 382 13.25 18.59 -23.29
N TYR A 383 12.79 18.41 -22.05
CA TYR A 383 13.67 18.20 -20.91
C TYR A 383 14.51 16.92 -21.06
N GLU A 384 13.90 15.81 -21.45
CA GLU A 384 14.61 14.55 -21.68
C GLU A 384 15.69 14.66 -22.77
N CYS A 385 15.41 15.40 -23.85
CA CYS A 385 16.43 15.73 -24.85
C CYS A 385 17.61 16.51 -24.25
N THR A 386 17.38 17.41 -23.28
CA THR A 386 18.50 18.10 -22.58
C THR A 386 19.32 17.18 -21.67
N GLN A 387 18.79 16.01 -21.33
CA GLN A 387 19.46 14.98 -20.54
C GLN A 387 20.08 13.88 -21.42
N ASP A 388 20.08 14.05 -22.75
CA ASP A 388 20.51 13.05 -23.74
C ASP A 388 19.70 11.73 -23.67
N ARG A 389 18.42 11.81 -23.29
CA ARG A 389 17.50 10.66 -23.15
C ARG A 389 16.28 10.69 -24.09
N GLY A 390 16.12 11.75 -24.88
CA GLY A 390 14.95 12.01 -25.74
C GLY A 390 15.04 11.53 -27.18
#